data_AF-A0A821UGK7-F1
#
_entry.id   AF-A0A821UGK7-F1
#
_cell.length_a   1.000
_cell.length_b   1.000
_cell.length_c   1.000
_cell.angle_alpha   90.00
_cell.angle_beta   90.00
_cell.angle_gamma   90.00
#
_symmetry.space_group_name_H-M   'P 1'
#
loop_
_entity.id
_entity.type
_entity.pdbx_description
1 polymer ?
#
loop_
_entity_poly.entity_id
_entity_poly.type
_entity_poly.pdbx_seq_one_letter_code
_entity_poly.pdbx_strand_id
1 'polypeptide(L)'
;FCLCVGRKLTDIPIGFISRETIRSTSASGLIFNKIDKNVINLIEYKSINDARDLFHSGYLFGIMDIGANFTREFFEKINSCSFSDVNKYTDSQVTIYLDQTNRQMVYTIAEEFIRAFKSIDIDFNLGFFTSTSSNQSLFKV
;
A
#
# COMPACT_ATOMS: atom_id res chain seq x y z
N PHE A 1 -11.20 0.61 33.18
CA PHE A 1 -9.91 1.33 33.15
C PHE A 1 -9.84 2.10 31.83
N CYS A 2 -9.34 3.33 31.83
CA CYS A 2 -9.16 4.11 30.60
C CYS A 2 -7.66 4.18 30.31
N LEU A 3 -7.21 3.49 29.25
CA LEU A 3 -5.83 3.55 28.80
C LEU A 3 -5.70 4.73 27.82
N CYS A 4 -5.27 5.88 28.32
CA CYS A 4 -5.00 7.04 27.48
C CYS A 4 -3.59 6.91 26.87
N VAL A 5 -3.49 6.37 25.67
CA VAL A 5 -2.21 6.29 24.92
C VAL A 5 -2.05 7.52 24.03
N GLY A 6 -1.33 8.53 24.53
CA GLY A 6 -0.78 9.64 23.74
C GLY A 6 -1.78 10.45 22.89
N ARG A 7 -1.25 11.37 22.07
CA ARG A 7 -2.00 11.99 20.97
C ARG A 7 -1.89 11.10 19.74
N LYS A 8 -2.93 11.10 18.90
CA LYS A 8 -2.87 10.46 17.58
C LYS A 8 -1.69 11.06 16.80
N LEU A 9 -0.81 10.21 16.29
CA LEU A 9 0.29 10.63 15.43
C LEU A 9 -0.28 11.09 14.08
N THR A 10 0.23 12.20 13.57
CA THR A 10 -0.26 12.87 12.37
C THR A 10 0.92 13.41 11.56
N ASP A 11 0.72 13.55 10.25
CA ASP A 11 1.69 14.14 9.32
C ASP A 11 3.09 13.48 9.37
N ILE A 12 3.12 12.14 9.41
CA ILE A 12 4.37 11.37 9.41
C ILE A 12 4.95 11.37 7.98
N PRO A 13 6.11 11.99 7.71
CA PRO A 13 6.70 12.00 6.38
C PRO A 13 7.28 10.62 6.03
N ILE A 14 6.80 10.07 4.91
CA ILE A 14 7.26 8.81 4.34
C ILE A 14 7.61 9.01 2.87
N GLY A 15 8.81 8.60 2.48
CA GLY A 15 9.20 8.60 1.07
C GLY A 15 8.46 7.52 0.29
N PHE A 16 7.87 7.85 -0.85
CA PHE A 16 7.17 6.93 -1.73
C PHE A 16 7.89 6.81 -3.07
N ILE A 17 8.33 5.61 -3.39
CA ILE A 17 9.00 5.27 -4.65
C ILE A 17 8.20 4.18 -5.32
N SER A 18 7.81 4.43 -6.57
CA SER A 18 7.16 3.43 -7.41
C SER A 18 8.00 3.25 -8.66
N ARG A 19 8.47 2.01 -8.89
CA ARG A 19 9.21 1.61 -10.09
C ARG A 19 8.29 1.11 -11.20
N GLU A 20 6.99 1.38 -11.08
CA GLU A 20 5.99 1.00 -12.08
C GLU A 20 5.95 2.00 -13.25
N THR A 21 5.72 1.49 -14.45
CA THR A 21 5.70 2.28 -15.68
C THR A 21 4.45 3.16 -15.84
N ILE A 22 3.31 2.81 -15.22
CA ILE A 22 2.04 3.54 -15.36
C ILE A 22 1.43 3.82 -13.98
N ARG A 23 1.60 5.03 -13.45
CA ARG A 23 1.16 5.40 -12.09
C ARG A 23 -0.36 5.55 -11.92
N SER A 24 -1.07 6.18 -12.85
CA SER A 24 -2.47 6.60 -12.64
C SER A 24 -3.49 5.45 -12.61
N THR A 25 -3.17 4.30 -13.21
CA THR A 25 -4.02 3.10 -13.24
C THR A 25 -3.37 1.90 -12.54
N SER A 26 -2.25 2.12 -11.84
CA SER A 26 -1.53 1.10 -11.10
C SER A 26 -2.17 0.81 -9.74
N ALA A 27 -1.97 -0.43 -9.27
CA ALA A 27 -2.28 -0.80 -7.89
C ALA A 27 -1.47 0.03 -6.88
N SER A 28 -0.25 0.46 -7.23
CA SER A 28 0.50 1.39 -6.36
C SER A 28 -0.18 2.75 -6.20
N GLY A 29 -0.78 3.28 -7.26
CA GLY A 29 -1.62 4.48 -7.19
C GLY A 29 -2.86 4.31 -6.32
N LEU A 30 -3.48 3.12 -6.31
CA LEU A 30 -4.60 2.81 -5.43
C LEU A 30 -4.17 2.82 -3.96
N ILE A 31 -3.02 2.21 -3.63
CA ILE A 31 -2.46 2.22 -2.27
C ILE A 31 -2.16 3.65 -1.81
N PHE A 32 -1.49 4.43 -2.66
CA PHE A 32 -1.20 5.83 -2.40
C PHE A 32 -2.46 6.63 -2.04
N ASN A 33 -3.58 6.37 -2.74
CA ASN A 33 -4.84 7.07 -2.50
C ASN A 33 -5.62 6.58 -1.26
N LYS A 34 -5.37 5.36 -0.78
CA LYS A 34 -6.09 4.78 0.37
C LYS A 34 -5.45 5.06 1.73
N ILE A 35 -4.17 5.46 1.72
CA ILE A 35 -3.45 5.89 2.92
C ILE A 35 -4.07 7.20 3.42
N ASP A 36 -4.28 7.31 4.75
CA ASP A 36 -4.84 8.53 5.36
C ASP A 36 -3.77 9.62 5.37
N LYS A 37 -3.98 10.65 4.54
CA LYS A 37 -3.07 11.79 4.38
C LYS A 37 -2.93 12.67 5.63
N ASN A 38 -3.84 12.52 6.60
CA ASN A 38 -3.72 13.20 7.89
C ASN A 38 -2.74 12.48 8.83
N VAL A 39 -2.51 11.19 8.59
CA VAL A 39 -1.60 10.35 9.40
C VAL A 39 -0.24 10.23 8.72
N ILE A 40 -0.22 9.88 7.44
CA ILE A 40 1.00 9.69 6.66
C ILE A 40 1.05 10.70 5.51
N ASN A 41 2.12 11.47 5.46
CA ASN A 41 2.44 12.36 4.36
C ASN A 41 3.40 11.66 3.40
N LEU A 42 2.86 11.17 2.28
CA LEU A 42 3.64 10.49 1.25
C LEU A 42 4.31 11.51 0.33
N ILE A 43 5.65 11.52 0.36
CA ILE A 43 6.47 12.39 -0.48
C ILE A 43 7.05 11.53 -1.60
N GLU A 44 6.70 11.84 -2.85
CA GLU A 44 7.16 11.04 -3.98
C GLU A 44 8.63 11.30 -4.34
N TYR A 45 9.38 10.23 -4.57
CA TYR A 45 10.75 10.27 -5.06
C TYR A 45 10.90 9.44 -6.34
N LYS A 46 11.86 9.85 -7.19
CA LYS A 46 12.19 9.13 -8.43
C LYS A 46 13.10 7.94 -8.18
N SER A 47 13.96 8.02 -7.17
CA SER A 47 14.90 6.96 -6.82
C SER A 47 14.99 6.76 -5.32
N ILE A 48 15.37 5.55 -4.92
CA ILE A 48 15.64 5.23 -3.51
C ILE A 48 16.81 6.03 -2.95
N ASN A 49 17.77 6.41 -3.78
CA ASN A 49 18.94 7.16 -3.35
C ASN A 49 18.53 8.57 -2.87
N ASP A 50 17.63 9.23 -3.61
CA ASP A 50 17.14 10.57 -3.23
C ASP A 50 16.37 10.55 -1.90
N ALA A 51 15.60 9.48 -1.63
CA ALA A 51 14.88 9.32 -0.38
C ALA A 51 15.81 8.90 0.78
N ARG A 52 16.88 8.17 0.50
CA ARG A 52 17.78 7.60 1.51
C ARG A 52 18.54 8.67 2.28
N ASP A 53 19.02 9.71 1.59
CA ASP A 53 19.75 10.80 2.25
C ASP A 53 18.84 11.54 3.25
N LEU A 54 17.58 11.77 2.87
CA LEU A 54 16.59 12.41 3.73
C LEU A 54 16.15 11.51 4.88
N PHE A 55 16.02 10.20 4.66
CA PHE A 55 15.79 9.22 5.72
C PHE A 55 16.93 9.19 6.74
N HIS A 56 18.19 9.16 6.30
CA HIS A 56 19.34 9.19 7.22
C HIS A 56 19.49 10.51 7.97
N SER A 57 19.05 11.63 7.38
CA SER A 57 19.02 12.92 8.05
C SER A 57 17.90 13.07 9.09
N GLY A 58 16.98 12.10 9.18
CA GLY A 58 15.81 12.13 10.07
C GLY A 58 14.65 12.96 9.54
N TYR A 59 14.69 13.40 8.28
CA TYR A 59 13.60 14.14 7.63
C TYR A 59 12.43 13.23 7.23
N LEU A 60 12.73 11.97 6.87
CA LEU A 60 11.73 10.93 6.63
C LEU A 60 11.76 9.90 7.76
N PHE A 61 10.59 9.45 8.21
CA PHE A 61 10.50 8.35 9.20
C PHE A 61 10.42 6.97 8.54
N GLY A 62 10.36 6.94 7.21
CA GLY A 62 10.38 5.71 6.47
C GLY A 62 10.39 5.92 4.96
N ILE A 63 10.59 4.83 4.24
CA ILE A 63 10.60 4.75 2.79
C ILE A 63 9.76 3.54 2.37
N MET A 64 8.80 3.75 1.49
CA MET A 64 8.04 2.73 0.79
C MET A 64 8.56 2.62 -0.64
N ASP A 65 9.14 1.48 -0.98
CA ASP A 65 9.63 1.14 -2.32
C ASP A 65 8.77 0.03 -2.93
N ILE A 66 8.12 0.34 -4.06
CA ILE A 66 7.28 -0.57 -4.81
C ILE A 66 8.02 -1.03 -6.07
N GLY A 67 8.18 -2.35 -6.21
CA GLY A 67 8.83 -3.01 -7.35
C GLY A 67 8.11 -2.83 -8.70
N ALA A 68 8.84 -3.07 -9.78
CA ALA A 68 8.43 -2.71 -11.16
C ALA A 68 7.29 -3.55 -11.75
N ASN A 69 6.85 -4.62 -11.07
CA ASN A 69 5.77 -5.51 -11.53
C ASN A 69 4.60 -5.64 -10.53
N PHE A 70 4.55 -4.76 -9.52
CA PHE A 70 3.59 -4.85 -8.43
C PHE A 70 2.13 -4.94 -8.90
N THR A 71 1.71 -4.05 -9.79
CA THR A 71 0.33 -3.98 -10.30
C THR A 71 -0.08 -5.24 -11.02
N ARG A 72 0.77 -5.75 -11.92
CA ARG A 72 0.46 -6.97 -12.68
C ARG A 72 0.19 -8.13 -11.73
N GLU A 73 1.08 -8.34 -10.78
CA GLU A 73 1.01 -9.47 -9.87
C GLU A 73 -0.09 -9.32 -8.82
N PHE A 74 -0.36 -8.08 -8.39
CA PHE A 74 -1.51 -7.75 -7.57
C PHE A 74 -2.83 -8.16 -8.26
N PHE A 75 -3.00 -7.82 -9.54
CA PHE A 75 -4.18 -8.22 -10.31
C PHE A 75 -4.22 -9.72 -10.61
N GLU A 76 -3.09 -10.37 -10.90
CA GLU A 76 -3.03 -11.82 -11.08
C GLU A 76 -3.45 -12.56 -9.81
N LYS A 77 -3.08 -12.06 -8.62
CA LYS A 77 -3.48 -12.65 -7.34
C LYS A 77 -4.98 -12.54 -7.09
N ILE A 78 -5.58 -11.39 -7.41
CA ILE A 78 -7.03 -11.18 -7.30
C ILE A 78 -7.79 -12.10 -8.27
N ASN A 79 -7.34 -12.17 -9.53
CA ASN A 79 -8.03 -12.94 -10.57
C ASN A 79 -7.85 -14.46 -10.44
N SER A 80 -6.73 -14.92 -9.90
CA SER A 80 -6.44 -16.36 -9.85
C SER A 80 -7.10 -17.09 -8.67
N CYS A 81 -7.67 -16.39 -7.68
CA CYS A 81 -8.17 -16.96 -6.42
C CYS A 81 -7.21 -18.01 -5.81
N SER A 82 -5.91 -17.91 -6.12
CA SER A 82 -4.91 -18.92 -5.84
C SER A 82 -3.79 -18.28 -5.04
N PHE A 83 -3.50 -18.87 -3.88
CA PHE A 83 -2.26 -18.60 -3.15
C PHE A 83 -1.12 -19.27 -3.91
N SER A 84 -0.64 -18.62 -4.96
CA SER A 84 0.56 -19.02 -5.67
C SER A 84 1.81 -18.82 -4.80
N ASP A 85 2.82 -19.67 -5.01
CA ASP A 85 4.09 -19.70 -4.28
C ASP A 85 4.70 -18.31 -4.09
N VAL A 86 4.91 -17.93 -2.83
CA VAL A 86 5.46 -16.64 -2.38
C VAL A 86 6.83 -16.33 -3.01
N ASN A 87 7.56 -17.36 -3.46
CA ASN A 87 8.88 -17.24 -4.07
C ASN A 87 8.86 -16.83 -5.56
N LYS A 88 7.69 -16.74 -6.21
CA LYS A 88 7.61 -16.43 -7.65
C LYS A 88 7.63 -14.92 -7.97
N TYR A 89 7.59 -14.06 -6.94
CA TYR A 89 7.22 -12.64 -7.05
C TYR A 89 8.31 -11.67 -6.58
N THR A 90 9.57 -11.97 -6.89
CA THR A 90 10.74 -11.23 -6.38
C THR A 90 10.82 -9.78 -6.86
N ASP A 91 10.24 -9.42 -8.01
CA ASP A 91 10.34 -8.06 -8.58
C ASP A 91 9.12 -7.16 -8.28
N SER A 92 8.17 -7.68 -7.50
CA SER A 92 6.88 -7.05 -7.16
C SER A 92 6.76 -6.75 -5.66
N GLN A 93 7.87 -6.88 -4.96
CA GLN A 93 7.90 -6.69 -3.52
C GLN A 93 7.63 -5.22 -3.18
N VAL A 94 6.80 -5.01 -2.17
CA VAL A 94 6.68 -3.73 -1.47
C VAL A 94 7.61 -3.80 -0.27
N THR A 95 8.66 -2.99 -0.29
CA THR A 95 9.62 -2.91 0.82
C THR A 95 9.39 -1.63 1.60
N ILE A 96 9.27 -1.75 2.92
CA ILE A 96 9.10 -0.61 3.82
C ILE A 96 10.31 -0.54 4.74
N TYR A 97 11.09 0.52 4.60
CA TYR A 97 12.19 0.87 5.51
C TYR A 97 11.62 1.83 6.54
N LEU A 98 11.76 1.53 7.83
CA LEU A 98 11.22 2.36 8.92
C LEU A 98 12.33 2.72 9.90
N ASP A 99 12.28 3.93 10.42
CA ASP A 99 13.07 4.28 11.60
C ASP A 99 12.49 3.55 12.82
N GLN A 100 13.28 2.63 13.37
CA GLN A 100 12.87 1.79 14.50
C GLN A 100 13.10 2.43 15.88
N THR A 101 13.64 3.65 15.93
CA THR A 101 13.89 4.35 17.19
C THR A 101 12.60 4.67 17.93
N ASN A 102 11.50 4.95 17.22
CA ASN A 102 10.18 5.18 17.81
C ASN A 102 9.18 4.08 17.43
N ARG A 103 8.95 3.16 18.35
CA ARG A 103 8.02 2.03 18.18
C ARG A 103 6.57 2.44 17.95
N GLN A 104 6.14 3.59 18.50
CA GLN A 104 4.77 4.07 18.30
C GLN A 104 4.59 4.52 16.85
N MET A 105 5.58 5.22 16.27
CA MET A 105 5.57 5.59 14.85
C MET A 105 5.55 4.35 13.97
N VAL A 106 6.42 3.37 14.23
CA VAL A 106 6.45 2.09 13.48
C VAL A 106 5.07 1.42 13.49
N TYR A 107 4.42 1.33 14.65
CA TYR A 107 3.11 0.71 14.77
C TYR A 107 2.05 1.46 13.97
N THR A 108 1.97 2.79 14.11
CA THR A 108 1.00 3.61 13.37
C THR A 108 1.20 3.51 11.87
N ILE A 109 2.46 3.56 11.40
CA ILE A 109 2.77 3.44 9.98
C ILE A 109 2.34 2.06 9.45
N ALA A 110 2.66 0.98 10.17
CA ALA A 110 2.28 -0.38 9.80
C ALA A 110 0.75 -0.57 9.77
N GLU A 111 0.04 -0.04 10.77
CA GLU A 111 -1.42 -0.11 10.84
C GLU A 111 -2.08 0.59 9.65
N GLU A 112 -1.63 1.80 9.30
CA GLU A 112 -2.17 2.54 8.15
C GLU A 112 -1.90 1.84 6.82
N PHE A 113 -0.70 1.28 6.64
CA PHE A 113 -0.42 0.49 5.43
C PHE A 113 -1.31 -0.75 5.36
N ILE A 114 -1.40 -1.54 6.43
CA ILE A 114 -2.25 -2.73 6.47
C ILE A 114 -3.71 -2.36 6.18
N ARG A 115 -4.20 -1.25 6.75
CA ARG A 115 -5.55 -0.72 6.49
C ARG A 115 -5.73 -0.39 5.02
N ALA A 116 -4.81 0.36 4.41
CA ALA A 116 -4.86 0.72 3.00
C ALA A 116 -4.87 -0.51 2.08
N PHE A 117 -3.99 -1.49 2.33
CA PHE A 117 -3.95 -2.74 1.56
C PHE A 117 -5.25 -3.54 1.69
N LYS A 118 -5.80 -3.67 2.90
CA LYS A 118 -7.08 -4.38 3.13
C LYS A 118 -8.26 -3.68 2.46
N SER A 119 -8.31 -2.35 2.48
CA SER A 119 -9.38 -1.60 1.82
C SER A 119 -9.42 -1.86 0.32
N ILE A 120 -8.26 -2.01 -0.31
CA ILE A 120 -8.17 -2.30 -1.75
C ILE A 120 -8.67 -3.71 -2.04
N ASP A 121 -8.28 -4.70 -1.24
CA ASP A 121 -8.78 -6.07 -1.37
C ASP A 121 -10.31 -6.13 -1.25
N ILE A 122 -10.90 -5.40 -0.28
CA ILE A 122 -12.36 -5.29 -0.14
C ILE A 122 -13.01 -4.65 -1.37
N ASP A 123 -12.47 -3.52 -1.86
CA ASP A 123 -13.01 -2.82 -3.03
C ASP A 123 -13.00 -3.71 -4.28
N PHE A 124 -11.94 -4.50 -4.49
CA PHE A 124 -11.86 -5.42 -5.61
C PHE A 124 -12.81 -6.61 -5.48
N ASN A 125 -12.92 -7.19 -4.29
CA ASN A 125 -13.89 -8.26 -4.05
C ASN A 125 -15.32 -7.78 -4.29
N LEU A 126 -15.71 -6.62 -3.75
CA LEU A 126 -17.05 -6.03 -3.93
C LEU A 126 -17.32 -5.58 -5.38
N GLY A 127 -16.32 -5.03 -6.07
CA GLY A 127 -16.39 -4.69 -7.50
C GLY A 127 -16.60 -5.93 -8.37
N PHE A 128 -15.99 -7.06 -8.01
CA PHE A 128 -16.19 -8.33 -8.71
C PHE A 128 -17.63 -8.85 -8.54
N PHE A 129 -18.16 -8.87 -7.32
CA PHE A 129 -19.55 -9.32 -7.06
C PHE A 129 -20.60 -8.46 -7.78
N THR A 130 -20.37 -7.14 -7.88
CA THR A 130 -21.28 -6.23 -8.60
C THR A 130 -21.15 -6.31 -10.12
N SER A 131 -19.97 -6.66 -10.66
CA SER A 131 -19.81 -6.91 -12.10
C SER A 131 -20.37 -8.27 -12.56
N THR A 132 -20.44 -9.26 -11.66
CA THR A 132 -21.08 -10.55 -11.95
C THR A 132 -22.61 -10.50 -11.89
N SER A 133 -23.20 -9.52 -11.22
CA SER A 133 -24.66 -9.38 -11.13
C SER A 133 -25.29 -8.63 -12.31
N SER A 134 -24.51 -7.89 -13.11
CA SER A 134 -25.02 -7.19 -14.30
C SER A 134 -25.13 -8.08 -15.56
N ASN A 135 -24.71 -9.35 -15.50
CA ASN A 135 -24.80 -10.30 -16.62
C ASN A 135 -25.74 -11.49 -16.37
N GLN A 136 -26.59 -11.42 -15.34
CA GLN A 136 -27.67 -12.40 -15.15
C GLN A 136 -29.02 -11.85 -15.60
N SER A 137 -29.17 -11.62 -16.89
CA SER A 137 -30.47 -11.52 -17.54
C SER A 137 -30.57 -12.49 -18.71
N LEU A 138 -30.24 -13.77 -18.50
CA LEU A 138 -30.61 -14.86 -19.39
C LEU A 138 -30.42 -16.15 -18.60
N PHE A 139 -31.44 -16.53 -17.82
CA PHE A 139 -32.00 -17.89 -17.73
C PHE A 139 -33.21 -17.79 -16.79
N LYS A 140 -34.40 -17.87 -17.40
CA LYS A 140 -35.70 -18.01 -16.74
C LYS A 140 -35.79 -19.41 -16.14
N VAL A 141 -36.33 -19.45 -14.91
CA VAL A 141 -37.05 -20.51 -14.17
C VAL A 141 -36.87 -21.94 -14.65
#